data_AF-A0A6N7FSJ0-F1
#
_entry.id   AF-A0A6N7FSJ0-F1
#
_cell.length_a   1.000
_cell.length_b   1.000
_cell.length_c   1.000
_cell.angle_alpha   90.00
_cell.angle_beta   90.00
_cell.angle_gamma   90.00
#
_symmetry.space_group_name_H-M   'P 1'
#
loop_
_entity.id
_entity.type
_entity.pdbx_description
1 polymer ?
#
loop_
_entity_poly.entity_id
_entity_poly.type
_entity_poly.pdbx_seq_one_letter_code
_entity_poly.pdbx_strand_id
1 'polypeptide(L)'
;LVVGHPFVDVWAAVRPKAAGIAAWPDVPRGTDWKTGICRALGVKDPRRFWPELLGRVRSYADLDPALVGPVEQLIDFLTEHDEPVDAPVDGPRK
;
A
#
# COMPACT_ATOMS: atom_id res chain seq x y z
N LEU A 1 -6.96 -6.12 6.61
CA LEU A 1 -7.91 -5.98 5.50
C LEU A 1 -8.19 -4.50 5.34
N VAL A 2 -7.57 -3.85 4.36
CA VAL A 2 -8.04 -2.53 3.94
C VAL A 2 -9.25 -2.84 3.04
N VAL A 3 -10.43 -2.41 3.50
CA VAL A 3 -11.71 -2.86 2.93
C VAL A 3 -11.83 -2.35 1.49
N GLY A 4 -12.15 -3.24 0.54
CA GLY A 4 -12.43 -2.88 -0.86
C GLY A 4 -11.25 -3.02 -1.84
N HIS A 5 -10.03 -3.32 -1.39
CA HIS A 5 -8.91 -3.56 -2.32
C HIS A 5 -8.92 -4.99 -2.88
N PRO A 6 -8.51 -5.20 -4.15
CA PRO A 6 -8.47 -6.53 -4.76
C PRO A 6 -7.39 -7.45 -4.16
N PHE A 7 -6.49 -6.90 -3.34
CA PHE A 7 -5.35 -7.64 -2.82
C PHE A 7 -5.71 -8.50 -1.61
N VAL A 8 -5.00 -9.62 -1.47
CA VAL A 8 -5.07 -10.45 -0.26
C VAL A 8 -4.19 -9.85 0.85
N ASP A 9 -3.07 -9.23 0.46
CA ASP A 9 -2.08 -8.58 1.33
C ASP A 9 -1.40 -7.43 0.57
N VAL A 10 -0.82 -6.47 1.28
CA VAL A 10 -0.14 -5.30 0.69
C VAL A 10 1.03 -5.68 -0.22
N TRP A 11 1.69 -6.83 0.01
CA TRP A 11 2.74 -7.30 -0.89
C TRP A 11 2.22 -7.47 -2.33
N ALA A 12 1.00 -7.98 -2.50
CA ALA A 12 0.39 -8.21 -3.81
C ALA A 12 0.11 -6.91 -4.59
N ALA A 13 0.06 -5.78 -3.89
CA ALA A 13 -0.10 -4.46 -4.52
C ALA A 13 1.22 -3.92 -5.10
N VAL A 14 2.38 -4.52 -4.78
CA VAL A 14 3.64 -4.17 -5.46
C VAL A 14 3.64 -4.84 -6.83
N ARG A 15 3.91 -4.08 -7.89
CA ARG A 15 3.94 -4.62 -9.25
C ARG A 15 5.01 -5.71 -9.37
N PRO A 16 4.75 -6.82 -10.07
CA PRO A 16 5.72 -7.91 -10.24
C PRO A 16 7.10 -7.44 -10.72
N LYS A 17 7.12 -6.50 -11.67
CA LYS A 17 8.36 -5.89 -12.19
C LYS A 17 9.20 -5.23 -11.09
N ALA A 18 8.59 -4.47 -10.18
CA ALA A 18 9.27 -3.84 -9.05
C ALA A 18 9.72 -4.89 -8.01
N ALA A 19 8.91 -5.93 -7.81
CA ALA A 19 9.26 -7.07 -6.98
C ALA A 19 10.35 -7.98 -7.60
N GLY A 20 10.71 -7.79 -8.87
CA GLY A 20 11.72 -8.61 -9.57
C GLY A 20 11.24 -10.01 -9.94
N ILE A 21 9.92 -10.19 -10.09
CA ILE A 21 9.28 -11.46 -10.45
C ILE A 21 8.41 -11.28 -11.70
N ALA A 22 8.18 -12.35 -12.46
CA ALA A 22 7.34 -12.29 -13.65
C ALA A 22 5.85 -12.05 -13.31
N ALA A 23 5.39 -12.72 -12.26
CA ALA A 23 4.04 -12.58 -11.69
C ALA A 23 4.07 -13.01 -10.22
N TRP A 24 3.09 -12.57 -9.44
CA TRP A 24 2.88 -13.09 -8.10
C TRP A 24 2.40 -14.55 -8.16
N PRO A 25 2.94 -15.45 -7.32
CA PRO A 25 2.45 -16.82 -7.25
C PRO A 25 1.01 -16.89 -6.76
N ASP A 26 0.22 -17.80 -7.34
CA ASP A 26 -1.09 -18.15 -6.82
C ASP A 26 -0.96 -18.96 -5.52
N VAL A 27 -1.65 -18.52 -4.47
CA VAL A 27 -1.69 -19.25 -3.19
C VAL A 27 -3.06 -19.92 -3.02
N PRO A 28 -3.11 -21.25 -2.82
CA PRO A 28 -4.37 -21.97 -2.62
C PRO A 28 -5.17 -21.42 -1.44
N ARG A 29 -6.49 -21.36 -1.60
CA ARG A 29 -7.41 -20.96 -0.52
C ARG A 29 -7.22 -21.86 0.70
N GLY A 30 -7.29 -21.27 1.89
CA GLY A 30 -7.07 -21.96 3.17
C GLY A 30 -5.59 -22.08 3.57
N THR A 31 -4.65 -21.62 2.73
CA THR A 31 -3.25 -21.45 3.09
C THR A 31 -3.01 -20.01 3.53
N ASP A 32 -2.20 -19.80 4.58
CA ASP A 32 -1.69 -18.47 4.90
C ASP A 32 -0.95 -17.89 3.69
N TRP A 33 -1.40 -16.71 3.24
CA TRP A 33 -0.96 -16.16 1.96
C TRP A 33 0.54 -15.84 1.96
N LYS A 34 1.06 -15.21 3.02
CA LYS A 34 2.49 -14.87 3.12
C LYS A 34 3.37 -16.10 3.14
N THR A 35 2.97 -17.13 3.89
CA THR A 35 3.68 -18.42 3.91
C THR A 35 3.69 -19.08 2.54
N GLY A 36 2.56 -19.07 1.82
CA GLY A 36 2.44 -19.60 0.46
C GLY A 36 3.34 -18.86 -0.53
N ILE A 37 3.33 -17.54 -0.51
CA ILE A 37 4.20 -16.69 -1.34
C ILE A 37 5.67 -16.96 -1.04
N CYS A 38 6.05 -16.94 0.24
CA CYS A 38 7.44 -17.17 0.62
C CYS A 38 7.92 -18.56 0.16
N ARG A 39 7.09 -19.59 0.32
CA ARG A 39 7.40 -20.94 -0.20
C ARG A 39 7.59 -20.95 -1.71
N ALA A 40 6.68 -20.31 -2.46
CA ALA A 40 6.73 -20.28 -3.92
C ALA A 40 7.92 -19.48 -4.46
N LEU A 41 8.33 -18.41 -3.76
CA LEU A 41 9.47 -17.58 -4.12
C LEU A 41 10.81 -18.07 -3.53
N GLY A 42 10.83 -19.18 -2.78
CA GLY A 42 12.04 -19.69 -2.13
C GLY A 42 12.57 -18.83 -0.98
N VAL A 43 11.72 -17.97 -0.42
CA VAL A 43 12.04 -17.05 0.68
C VAL A 43 11.87 -17.76 2.01
N LYS A 44 12.91 -17.75 2.84
CA LYS A 44 12.92 -18.47 4.13
C LYS A 44 12.30 -17.69 5.28
N ASP A 45 12.41 -16.36 5.27
CA ASP A 45 11.96 -15.50 6.36
C ASP A 45 11.02 -14.38 5.85
N PRO A 46 9.71 -14.52 6.08
CA PRO A 46 8.73 -13.49 5.72
C PRO A 46 9.03 -12.12 6.34
N ARG A 47 9.65 -12.08 7.53
CA ARG A 47 9.96 -10.82 8.24
C ARG A 47 11.08 -10.05 7.55
N ARG A 48 12.00 -10.73 6.87
CA ARG A 48 13.09 -10.11 6.07
C ARG A 48 12.64 -9.75 4.67
N PHE A 49 11.71 -10.53 4.12
CA PHE A 49 11.21 -10.29 2.76
C PHE A 49 10.52 -8.94 2.63
N TRP A 50 9.73 -8.52 3.62
CA TRP A 50 9.03 -7.24 3.52
C TRP A 50 9.97 -6.03 3.43
N PRO A 51 10.96 -5.84 4.33
CA PRO A 51 11.96 -4.79 4.18
C PRO A 51 12.69 -4.81 2.83
N GLU A 52 13.04 -6.00 2.33
CA GLU A 52 13.72 -6.15 1.03
C GLU A 52 12.81 -5.75 -0.14
N LEU A 53 11.54 -6.18 -0.13
CA LEU A 53 10.55 -5.82 -1.13
C LEU A 53 10.28 -4.31 -1.11
N LEU A 54 10.10 -3.74 0.08
CA LEU A 54 9.84 -2.32 0.24
C LEU A 54 11.04 -1.48 -0.23
N GLY A 55 12.27 -1.94 -0.01
CA GLY A 55 13.49 -1.30 -0.53
C GLY A 55 13.57 -1.25 -2.06
N ARG A 56 12.81 -2.09 -2.78
CA ARG A 56 12.70 -2.08 -4.24
C ARG A 56 11.65 -1.09 -4.76
N VAL A 57 10.70 -0.69 -3.93
CA VAL A 57 9.67 0.30 -4.29
C VAL A 57 10.31 1.69 -4.25
N ARG A 58 10.32 2.38 -5.40
CA ARG A 58 10.96 3.70 -5.55
C ARG A 58 9.95 4.81 -5.79
N SER A 59 8.76 4.48 -6.30
CA SER A 59 7.69 5.44 -6.56
C SER A 59 6.31 4.77 -6.52
N TYR A 60 5.25 5.57 -6.49
CA TYR A 60 3.88 5.08 -6.62
C TYR A 60 3.63 4.29 -7.92
N ALA A 61 4.43 4.50 -8.96
CA ALA A 61 4.33 3.74 -10.20
C ALA A 61 4.74 2.26 -10.05
N ASP A 62 5.44 1.91 -8.97
CA ASP A 62 5.78 0.54 -8.61
C ASP A 62 4.63 -0.19 -7.89
N LEU A 63 3.56 0.53 -7.57
CA LEU A 63 2.37 0.00 -6.92
C LEU A 63 1.21 -0.13 -7.91
N ASP A 64 0.26 -0.97 -7.55
CA ASP A 64 -0.99 -1.10 -8.28
C ASP A 64 -1.91 0.10 -7.97
N PRO A 65 -2.49 0.75 -9.00
CA PRO A 65 -3.39 1.89 -8.81
C PRO A 65 -4.60 1.59 -7.91
N ALA A 66 -5.04 0.33 -7.84
CA ALA A 66 -6.14 -0.08 -6.96
C ALA A 66 -5.77 -0.04 -5.46
N LEU A 67 -4.48 0.16 -5.13
CA LEU A 67 -4.04 0.53 -3.78
C LEU A 67 -3.80 2.04 -3.68
N VAL A 68 -3.11 2.64 -4.65
CA VAL A 68 -2.69 4.04 -4.60
C VAL A 68 -3.90 4.99 -4.55
N GLY A 69 -4.87 4.82 -5.44
CA GLY A 69 -6.03 5.71 -5.52
C GLY A 69 -6.83 5.80 -4.21
N PRO A 70 -7.24 4.66 -3.60
CA PRO A 70 -7.92 4.67 -2.31
C PRO A 70 -7.09 5.26 -1.16
N VAL A 71 -5.75 5.13 -1.19
CA VAL A 71 -4.87 5.72 -0.18
C VAL A 71 -4.81 7.24 -0.33
N GLU A 72 -4.68 7.76 -1.55
CA GLU A 72 -4.72 9.22 -1.81
C GLU A 72 -6.06 9.81 -1.36
N GLN A 73 -7.18 9.16 -1.70
CA GLN A 73 -8.51 9.60 -1.24
C GLN A 73 -8.64 9.64 0.28
N LEU A 74 -8.01 8.70 0.99
CA LEU A 74 -8.00 8.70 2.44
C LEU A 74 -7.13 9.83 3.01
N ILE A 75 -5.99 10.12 2.39
CA ILE A 75 -5.13 11.25 2.76
C ILE A 75 -5.90 12.55 2.58
N ASP A 76 -6.50 12.76 1.40
CA ASP A 76 -7.29 13.95 1.09
C ASP A 76 -8.37 14.16 2.15
N PHE A 77 -9.20 13.14 2.43
CA PHE A 77 -10.25 13.20 3.46
C PHE A 77 -9.73 13.61 4.85
N LEU A 78 -8.56 13.10 5.27
CA LEU A 78 -7.99 13.45 6.58
C LEU A 78 -7.38 14.85 6.60
N THR A 79 -6.91 15.34 5.45
CA THR A 79 -6.27 16.67 5.33
C THR A 79 -7.27 17.79 5.07
N GLU A 80 -8.43 17.50 4.47
CA GLU A 80 -9.53 18.47 4.28
C GLU A 80 -10.09 19.02 5.60
N HIS A 81 -9.78 18.39 6.74
CA HIS A 81 -10.19 18.83 8.08
C HIS A 81 -9.15 19.67 8.84
N ASP A 82 -8.01 20.00 8.23
CA ASP A 82 -7.02 20.90 8.81
C ASP A 82 -7.35 22.36 8.41
N GLU A 83 -8.35 22.96 9.08
CA GLU A 83 -8.62 24.40 8.98
C GLU A 83 -7.36 25.16 9.44
N PRO A 84 -6.85 26.14 8.66
CA PRO A 84 -5.66 26.88 9.04
C PRO A 84 -5.91 27.63 10.36
N VAL A 85 -5.08 27.33 11.36
CA VAL A 85 -5.12 27.92 12.72
C VAL A 85 -4.97 29.45 12.72
N ASP A 86 -4.56 30.06 11.60
CA ASP A 86 -4.29 31.49 11.44
C ASP A 86 -5.17 32.19 10.39
N ALA A 87 -6.42 31.75 10.17
CA ALA A 87 -7.38 32.59 9.44
C ALA A 87 -7.53 33.94 10.18
N PRO A 88 -7.29 35.10 9.53
CA PRO A 88 -7.44 36.39 10.18
C PRO A 88 -8.88 36.53 10.67
N VAL A 89 -9.04 36.71 11.98
CA VAL A 89 -10.33 37.04 12.58
C VAL A 89 -10.73 38.40 12.01
N ASP A 90 -11.67 38.42 11.06
CA ASP A 90 -12.20 39.67 10.50
C ASP A 90 -12.82 40.46 11.67
N GLY A 91 -12.12 41.51 12.08
CA GLY A 91 -12.53 42.37 13.19
C GLY A 91 -13.85 43.09 12.84
N PRO A 92 -14.70 43.39 13.83
CA PRO A 92 -16.00 43.96 13.53
C PRO A 92 -15.84 45.34 12.88
N ARG A 93 -16.39 45.48 11.67
CA ARG A 93 -16.64 46.78 11.05
C ARG A 93 -17.65 47.57 11.89
N LYS A 94 -17.18 48.53 12.69
CA LYS A 94 -17.89 49.76 13.08
C LYS A 94 -16.91 50.89 13.33
#